data_AF-A0A352LLY4-F1
#
_entry.id   AF-A0A352LLY4-F1
#
_cell.length_a   1.000
_cell.length_b   1.000
_cell.length_c   1.000
_cell.angle_alpha   90.00
_cell.angle_beta   90.00
_cell.angle_gamma   90.00
#
_symmetry.space_group_name_H-M   'P 1'
#
loop_
_entity.id
_entity.type
_entity.pdbx_description
1 polymer ?
#
loop_
_entity_poly.entity_id
_entity_poly.type
_entity_poly.pdbx_seq_one_letter_code
_entity_poly.pdbx_strand_id
1 'polypeptide(L)'
;IERLGPIADFILMHDRDILIRCDDSVVRIVGGRERMVRRARGYTPQAVKLAAEPRRAVLATGPGLKVTACLTRGSEAFLSQHIGDLANKSSCTALRLAVKHLETVLEIEPEVLAHDLHPDFYSTRLAEELAAERGIPTYAVQHHRAHIGAVMAEHGITGRVCGLALDGVGIGTDGKAWGGELLEVTPTGFTRKAHLMALALPGWDKAAREPWRMAGAVLARLGRAGEITERFGDQFGAPMLEKILENPRLSGRTTAMGRYFDAASALLGLCPVQHDEATAAMRLEAAAEGRTAGRLPALHRIEPDGTLDLLPLMEMLCSVRRTDAQA
;
A
#
# COMPACT_ATOMS: atom_id res chain seq x y z
N ILE A 1 -7.55 -29.96 -10.31
CA ILE A 1 -6.45 -30.90 -10.63
C ILE A 1 -5.55 -30.31 -11.71
N GLU A 2 -6.08 -29.85 -12.84
CA GLU A 2 -5.31 -29.27 -13.97
C GLU A 2 -4.21 -28.27 -13.58
N ARG A 3 -4.48 -27.35 -12.64
CA ARG A 3 -3.49 -26.35 -12.19
C ARG A 3 -2.46 -26.84 -11.18
N LEU A 4 -2.79 -27.86 -10.37
CA LEU A 4 -1.98 -28.29 -9.22
C LEU A 4 -1.29 -29.64 -9.44
N GLY A 5 -1.69 -30.41 -10.45
CA GLY A 5 -1.10 -31.72 -10.76
C GLY A 5 0.41 -31.69 -10.98
N PRO A 6 0.99 -30.67 -11.64
CA PRO A 6 2.44 -30.54 -11.77
C PRO A 6 3.18 -30.07 -10.49
N ILE A 7 2.45 -29.68 -9.43
CA ILE A 7 3.01 -29.04 -8.23
C ILE A 7 2.89 -29.95 -7.00
N ALA A 8 1.76 -30.65 -6.86
CA ALA A 8 1.44 -31.43 -5.67
C ALA A 8 1.58 -32.93 -5.92
N ASP A 9 2.26 -33.64 -5.02
CA ASP A 9 2.40 -35.10 -5.08
C ASP A 9 1.08 -35.84 -4.84
N PHE A 10 0.22 -35.27 -3.99
CA PHE A 10 -1.09 -35.81 -3.65
C PHE A 10 -2.13 -34.69 -3.56
N ILE A 11 -3.38 -35.00 -3.94
CA ILE A 11 -4.51 -34.08 -3.85
C ILE A 11 -5.64 -34.77 -3.09
N LEU A 12 -5.94 -34.27 -1.87
CA LEU A 12 -7.09 -34.70 -1.08
C LEU A 12 -8.28 -33.77 -1.36
N MET A 13 -9.38 -34.34 -1.86
CA MET A 13 -10.59 -33.60 -2.27
C MET A 13 -11.84 -34.12 -1.54
N HIS A 14 -12.93 -33.38 -1.66
CA HIS A 14 -14.27 -33.80 -1.24
C HIS A 14 -15.33 -33.37 -2.26
N ASP A 15 -16.54 -33.87 -2.09
CA ASP A 15 -17.73 -33.62 -2.94
C ASP A 15 -18.59 -32.43 -2.48
N ARG A 16 -18.24 -31.77 -1.37
CA ARG A 16 -18.87 -30.52 -0.95
C ARG A 16 -18.36 -29.34 -1.79
N ASP A 17 -19.22 -28.66 -2.51
CA ASP A 17 -18.82 -27.48 -3.30
C ASP A 17 -18.36 -26.31 -2.42
N ILE A 18 -17.32 -25.61 -2.88
CA ILE A 18 -16.87 -24.35 -2.30
C ILE A 18 -17.45 -23.22 -3.14
N LEU A 19 -18.55 -22.64 -2.66
CA LEU A 19 -19.27 -21.58 -3.38
C LEU A 19 -18.45 -20.29 -3.49
N ILE A 20 -17.76 -19.92 -2.41
CA ILE A 20 -17.02 -18.67 -2.29
C ILE A 20 -15.59 -18.97 -1.90
N ARG A 21 -14.63 -18.48 -2.70
CA ARG A 21 -13.21 -18.50 -2.32
C ARG A 21 -13.03 -17.74 -1.02
N CYS A 22 -12.22 -18.26 -0.10
CA CYS A 22 -11.91 -17.56 1.14
C CYS A 22 -10.53 -17.98 1.62
N ASP A 23 -9.57 -17.09 1.47
CA ASP A 23 -8.20 -17.30 1.91
C ASP A 23 -8.14 -17.35 3.45
N ASP A 24 -7.05 -17.88 4.00
CA ASP A 24 -6.80 -17.82 5.44
C ASP A 24 -6.61 -16.39 5.91
N SER A 25 -7.20 -16.06 7.06
CA SER A 25 -6.91 -14.79 7.73
C SER A 25 -5.51 -14.81 8.33
N VAL A 26 -4.84 -13.66 8.33
CA VAL A 26 -3.50 -13.48 8.90
C VAL A 26 -3.54 -12.34 9.90
N VAL A 27 -3.11 -12.62 11.13
CA VAL A 27 -2.97 -11.65 12.21
C VAL A 27 -1.53 -11.62 12.70
N ARG A 28 -1.07 -10.45 13.14
CA ARG A 28 0.24 -10.25 13.78
C ARG A 28 0.03 -9.67 15.17
N ILE A 29 0.86 -10.06 16.14
CA ILE A 29 0.92 -9.41 17.44
C ILE A 29 1.95 -8.28 17.39
N VAL A 30 1.50 -7.05 17.62
CA VAL A 30 2.37 -5.87 17.67
C VAL A 30 2.11 -5.11 18.96
N GLY A 31 3.13 -4.93 19.79
CA GLY A 31 2.99 -4.27 21.10
C GLY A 31 1.98 -4.96 22.02
N GLY A 32 1.92 -6.30 21.97
CA GLY A 32 0.99 -7.12 22.77
C GLY A 32 -0.47 -7.07 22.31
N ARG A 33 -0.77 -6.47 21.14
CA ARG A 33 -2.13 -6.41 20.57
C ARG A 33 -2.19 -7.09 19.22
N GLU A 34 -3.31 -7.76 18.96
CA GLU A 34 -3.62 -8.31 17.64
C GLU A 34 -3.82 -7.19 16.62
N ARG A 35 -3.20 -7.36 15.44
CA ARG A 35 -3.33 -6.49 14.28
C ARG A 35 -3.64 -7.35 13.07
N MET A 36 -4.74 -7.04 12.40
CA MET A 36 -5.17 -7.75 11.20
C MET A 36 -4.26 -7.38 10.02
N VAL A 37 -3.68 -8.38 9.36
CA VAL A 37 -2.91 -8.21 8.12
C VAL A 37 -3.76 -8.63 6.91
N ARG A 38 -4.52 -9.71 7.04
CA ARG A 38 -5.45 -10.19 6.02
C ARG A 38 -6.75 -10.64 6.68
N ARG A 39 -7.84 -9.92 6.43
CA ARG A 39 -9.19 -10.28 6.89
C ARG A 39 -9.88 -11.16 5.85
N ALA A 40 -10.10 -12.44 6.16
CA ALA A 40 -10.78 -13.39 5.29
C ALA A 40 -11.49 -14.48 6.13
N ARG A 41 -11.03 -15.75 6.06
CA ARG A 41 -11.66 -16.88 6.77
C ARG A 41 -11.82 -16.62 8.26
N GLY A 42 -13.02 -16.86 8.79
CA GLY A 42 -13.36 -16.66 10.19
C GLY A 42 -13.77 -15.23 10.58
N TYR A 43 -13.58 -14.24 9.69
CA TYR A 43 -13.93 -12.84 9.95
C TYR A 43 -14.92 -12.28 8.93
N THR A 44 -14.84 -12.65 7.66
CA THR A 44 -15.86 -12.29 6.68
C THR A 44 -17.05 -13.26 6.78
N PRO A 45 -18.31 -12.80 6.74
CA PRO A 45 -18.77 -11.43 6.53
C PRO A 45 -19.17 -10.70 7.83
N GLN A 46 -18.48 -10.92 8.95
CA GLN A 46 -18.76 -10.17 10.18
C GLN A 46 -18.60 -8.66 9.92
N ALA A 47 -19.65 -7.91 10.24
CA ALA A 47 -19.70 -6.47 10.05
C ALA A 47 -18.72 -5.72 10.95
N VAL A 48 -18.25 -4.58 10.45
CA VAL A 48 -17.67 -3.51 11.25
C VAL A 48 -18.79 -2.54 11.62
N LYS A 49 -18.97 -2.28 12.91
CA LYS A 49 -19.99 -1.33 13.39
C LYS A 49 -19.51 0.11 13.15
N LEU A 50 -20.34 0.90 12.50
CA LEU A 50 -20.11 2.32 12.24
C LEU A 50 -20.70 3.16 13.37
N ALA A 51 -20.06 4.28 13.68
CA ALA A 51 -20.54 5.22 14.71
C ALA A 51 -21.83 5.96 14.30
N ALA A 52 -22.09 6.06 13.00
CA ALA A 52 -23.29 6.66 12.46
C ALA A 52 -23.75 5.86 11.25
N GLU A 53 -25.07 5.76 11.09
CA GLU A 53 -25.69 5.19 9.90
C GLU A 53 -25.44 6.12 8.70
N PRO A 54 -24.85 5.60 7.61
CA PRO A 54 -24.74 6.35 6.37
C PRO A 54 -26.12 6.72 5.83
N ARG A 55 -26.24 7.89 5.22
CA ARG A 55 -27.51 8.33 4.61
C ARG A 55 -27.97 7.48 3.43
N ARG A 56 -27.05 6.71 2.84
CA ARG A 56 -27.23 5.91 1.63
C ARG A 56 -26.43 4.63 1.75
N ALA A 57 -26.92 3.53 1.18
CA ALA A 57 -26.12 2.31 1.05
C ALA A 57 -24.93 2.56 0.10
N VAL A 58 -23.71 2.30 0.57
CA VAL A 58 -22.48 2.54 -0.18
C VAL A 58 -21.79 1.22 -0.49
N LEU A 59 -21.48 1.00 -1.76
CA LEU A 59 -20.60 -0.07 -2.23
C LEU A 59 -19.22 0.50 -2.55
N ALA A 60 -18.19 0.11 -1.81
CA ALA A 60 -16.80 0.46 -2.09
C ALA A 60 -16.05 -0.70 -2.74
N THR A 61 -15.40 -0.46 -3.88
CA THR A 61 -14.66 -1.51 -4.63
C THR A 61 -13.19 -1.64 -4.22
N GLY A 62 -12.67 -0.68 -3.45
CA GLY A 62 -11.32 -0.72 -2.86
C GLY A 62 -10.18 -0.32 -3.80
N PRO A 63 -8.92 -0.55 -3.38
CA PRO A 63 -7.71 -0.21 -4.14
C PRO A 63 -7.40 -1.26 -5.22
N GLY A 64 -6.20 -1.21 -5.81
CA GLY A 64 -5.71 -2.19 -6.79
C GLY A 64 -4.96 -3.39 -6.20
N LEU A 65 -4.40 -3.25 -5.00
CA LEU A 65 -3.60 -4.26 -4.30
C LEU A 65 -4.32 -4.74 -3.04
N LYS A 66 -4.15 -6.01 -2.69
CA LYS A 66 -4.71 -6.66 -1.48
C LYS A 66 -6.20 -6.37 -1.25
N VAL A 67 -6.98 -6.42 -2.33
CA VAL A 67 -8.32 -5.82 -2.40
C VAL A 67 -9.35 -6.54 -1.54
N THR A 68 -10.23 -5.74 -0.95
CA THR A 68 -11.53 -6.14 -0.38
C THR A 68 -12.60 -5.14 -0.82
N ALA A 69 -13.77 -5.62 -1.22
CA ALA A 69 -14.95 -4.78 -1.41
C ALA A 69 -15.66 -4.55 -0.07
N CYS A 70 -16.48 -3.51 0.02
CA CYS A 70 -17.28 -3.19 1.21
C CYS A 70 -18.70 -2.79 0.80
N LEU A 71 -19.73 -3.31 1.46
CA LEU A 71 -21.12 -2.85 1.32
C LEU A 71 -21.67 -2.43 2.68
N THR A 72 -22.30 -1.26 2.76
CA THR A 72 -22.94 -0.80 4.00
C THR A 72 -24.42 -1.14 4.06
N ARG A 73 -24.91 -1.48 5.26
CA ARG A 73 -26.33 -1.68 5.57
C ARG A 73 -26.62 -1.12 6.96
N GLY A 74 -27.45 -0.08 7.05
CA GLY A 74 -27.64 0.65 8.30
C GLY A 74 -26.30 1.13 8.89
N SER A 75 -26.08 0.95 10.18
CA SER A 75 -24.82 1.30 10.86
C SER A 75 -23.73 0.23 10.76
N GLU A 76 -23.76 -0.62 9.74
CA GLU A 76 -22.80 -1.72 9.56
C GLU A 76 -22.10 -1.65 8.20
N ALA A 77 -20.81 -1.99 8.19
CA ALA A 77 -19.99 -2.14 6.99
C ALA A 77 -19.52 -3.59 6.84
N PHE A 78 -19.90 -4.23 5.73
CA PHE A 78 -19.61 -5.63 5.45
C PHE A 78 -18.49 -5.72 4.41
N LEU A 79 -17.34 -6.25 4.83
CA LEU A 79 -16.19 -6.46 3.95
C LEU A 79 -16.29 -7.83 3.27
N SER A 80 -15.92 -7.89 1.99
CA SER A 80 -15.65 -9.16 1.32
C SER A 80 -14.44 -9.85 1.96
N GLN A 81 -14.23 -11.11 1.58
CA GLN A 81 -12.96 -11.77 1.82
C GLN A 81 -11.84 -11.06 1.04
N HIS A 82 -10.59 -11.34 1.42
CA HIS A 82 -9.43 -10.95 0.65
C HIS A 82 -9.47 -11.51 -0.79
N ILE A 83 -9.37 -10.63 -1.77
CA ILE A 83 -9.36 -10.98 -3.20
C ILE A 83 -7.94 -11.16 -3.73
N GLY A 84 -7.00 -10.38 -3.19
CA GLY A 84 -5.62 -10.26 -3.67
C GLY A 84 -5.42 -9.07 -4.59
N ASP A 85 -4.37 -9.10 -5.41
CA ASP A 85 -4.01 -8.01 -6.31
C ASP A 85 -4.75 -8.13 -7.65
N LEU A 86 -5.27 -7.01 -8.16
CA LEU A 86 -6.05 -6.96 -9.40
C LEU A 86 -5.18 -6.94 -10.66
N ALA A 87 -4.13 -7.75 -10.69
CA ALA A 87 -3.14 -7.79 -11.76
C ALA A 87 -3.51 -8.76 -12.91
N ASN A 88 -4.52 -9.62 -12.73
CA ASN A 88 -4.91 -10.61 -13.73
C ASN A 88 -6.43 -10.78 -13.83
N LYS A 89 -6.89 -11.44 -14.90
CA LYS A 89 -8.32 -11.64 -15.17
C LYS A 89 -9.03 -12.38 -14.03
N SER A 90 -8.38 -13.38 -13.41
CA SER A 90 -9.02 -14.19 -12.38
C SER A 90 -9.31 -13.40 -11.11
N SER A 91 -8.39 -12.53 -10.68
CA SER A 91 -8.61 -11.62 -9.53
C SER A 91 -9.67 -10.55 -9.83
N CYS A 92 -9.70 -10.03 -11.05
CA CYS A 92 -10.73 -9.08 -11.50
C CYS A 92 -12.13 -9.72 -11.48
N THR A 93 -12.27 -10.94 -12.01
CA THR A 93 -13.52 -11.70 -11.94
C THR A 93 -13.91 -12.01 -10.48
N ALA A 94 -12.95 -12.36 -9.63
CA ALA A 94 -13.21 -12.61 -8.21
C ALA A 94 -13.76 -11.38 -7.48
N LEU A 95 -13.25 -10.17 -7.75
CA LEU A 95 -13.81 -8.94 -7.18
C LEU A 95 -15.27 -8.73 -7.59
N ARG A 96 -15.59 -8.86 -8.89
CA ARG A 96 -16.96 -8.70 -9.38
C ARG A 96 -17.91 -9.72 -8.74
N LEU A 97 -17.48 -10.97 -8.61
CA LEU A 97 -18.26 -12.02 -7.95
C LEU A 97 -18.46 -11.71 -6.46
N ALA A 98 -17.44 -11.19 -5.77
CA ALA A 98 -17.54 -10.82 -4.37
C ALA A 98 -18.52 -9.66 -4.13
N VAL A 99 -18.50 -8.65 -5.01
CA VAL A 99 -19.49 -7.56 -4.99
C VAL A 99 -20.91 -8.10 -5.14
N LYS A 100 -21.16 -8.89 -6.19
CA LYS A 100 -22.48 -9.49 -6.42
C LYS A 100 -22.92 -10.37 -5.25
N HIS A 101 -22.00 -11.12 -4.66
CA HIS A 101 -22.27 -11.97 -3.50
C HIS A 101 -22.68 -11.15 -2.27
N LEU A 102 -21.98 -10.05 -1.96
CA LEU A 102 -22.34 -9.15 -0.85
C LEU A 102 -23.75 -8.59 -1.03
N GLU A 103 -24.08 -8.09 -2.22
CA GLU A 103 -25.42 -7.55 -2.53
C GLU A 103 -26.50 -8.61 -2.34
N THR A 104 -26.25 -9.83 -2.83
CA THR A 104 -27.20 -10.94 -2.74
C THR A 104 -27.44 -11.37 -1.29
N VAL A 105 -26.37 -11.54 -0.50
CA VAL A 105 -26.48 -12.04 0.89
C VAL A 105 -27.04 -10.99 1.83
N LEU A 106 -26.76 -9.70 1.57
CA LEU A 106 -27.24 -8.62 2.42
C LEU A 106 -28.62 -8.12 2.01
N GLU A 107 -29.10 -8.51 0.82
CA GLU A 107 -30.34 -8.03 0.19
C GLU A 107 -30.36 -6.50 0.09
N ILE A 108 -29.22 -5.92 -0.32
CA ILE A 108 -29.04 -4.47 -0.44
C ILE A 108 -28.61 -4.12 -1.86
N GLU A 109 -29.34 -3.19 -2.46
CA GLU A 109 -28.92 -2.48 -3.66
C GLU A 109 -28.20 -1.19 -3.23
N PRO A 110 -26.93 -0.99 -3.62
CA PRO A 110 -26.22 0.22 -3.25
C PRO A 110 -26.77 1.43 -4.02
N GLU A 111 -26.85 2.56 -3.33
CA GLU A 111 -27.28 3.84 -3.88
C GLU A 111 -26.11 4.72 -4.32
N VAL A 112 -24.89 4.34 -3.91
CA VAL A 112 -23.66 5.08 -4.17
C VAL A 112 -22.48 4.10 -4.31
N LEU A 113 -21.60 4.37 -5.26
CA LEU A 113 -20.35 3.64 -5.45
C LEU A 113 -19.16 4.48 -4.95
N ALA A 114 -18.20 3.84 -4.30
CA ALA A 114 -16.94 4.45 -3.93
C ALA A 114 -15.76 3.63 -4.47
N HIS A 115 -14.71 4.31 -4.93
CA HIS A 115 -13.51 3.67 -5.44
C HIS A 115 -12.27 4.49 -5.10
N ASP A 116 -11.09 3.91 -5.29
CA ASP A 116 -9.83 4.63 -5.15
C ASP A 116 -9.74 5.79 -6.15
N LEU A 117 -9.03 6.86 -5.79
CA LEU A 117 -8.76 7.98 -6.69
C LEU A 117 -7.96 7.57 -7.95
N HIS A 118 -7.26 6.44 -7.93
CA HIS A 118 -6.50 5.97 -9.08
C HIS A 118 -7.42 5.56 -10.25
N PRO A 119 -7.34 6.24 -11.42
CA PRO A 119 -8.26 5.99 -12.53
C PRO A 119 -8.04 4.62 -13.19
N ASP A 120 -6.79 4.17 -13.28
CA ASP A 120 -6.46 2.94 -14.03
C ASP A 120 -6.75 1.62 -13.29
N PHE A 121 -7.11 1.68 -12.00
CA PHE A 121 -7.40 0.47 -11.25
C PHE A 121 -8.63 -0.25 -11.81
N TYR A 122 -8.58 -1.59 -11.82
CA TYR A 122 -9.77 -2.38 -12.18
C TYR A 122 -10.93 -2.13 -11.21
N SER A 123 -10.67 -1.91 -9.92
CA SER A 123 -11.69 -1.58 -8.94
C SER A 123 -12.41 -0.26 -9.26
N THR A 124 -11.69 0.75 -9.73
CA THR A 124 -12.25 2.02 -10.21
C THR A 124 -13.15 1.80 -11.41
N ARG A 125 -12.65 1.15 -12.47
CA ARG A 125 -13.45 0.84 -13.66
C ARG A 125 -14.70 0.03 -13.33
N LEU A 126 -14.59 -0.98 -12.45
CA LEU A 126 -15.73 -1.77 -11.99
C LEU A 126 -16.80 -0.89 -11.31
N ALA A 127 -16.39 0.07 -10.47
CA ALA A 127 -17.32 0.96 -9.79
C ALA A 127 -18.04 1.89 -10.79
N GLU A 128 -17.31 2.43 -11.76
CA GLU A 128 -17.86 3.28 -12.82
C GLU A 128 -18.82 2.52 -13.74
N GLU A 129 -18.46 1.30 -14.13
CA GLU A 129 -19.33 0.40 -14.92
C GLU A 129 -20.65 0.12 -14.19
N LEU A 130 -20.59 -0.33 -12.92
CA LEU A 130 -21.79 -0.63 -12.13
C LEU A 130 -22.65 0.62 -11.89
N ALA A 131 -22.02 1.76 -11.66
CA ALA A 131 -22.71 3.03 -11.49
C ALA A 131 -23.46 3.46 -12.76
N ALA A 132 -22.83 3.33 -13.92
CA ALA A 132 -23.44 3.62 -15.21
C ALA A 132 -24.60 2.66 -15.53
N GLU A 133 -24.44 1.36 -15.26
CA GLU A 133 -25.48 0.34 -15.44
C GLU A 133 -26.73 0.63 -14.59
N ARG A 134 -26.55 1.20 -13.39
CA ARG A 134 -27.62 1.39 -12.39
C ARG A 134 -28.13 2.83 -12.31
N GLY A 135 -27.47 3.79 -12.95
CA GLY A 135 -27.83 5.21 -12.87
C GLY A 135 -27.59 5.84 -11.49
N ILE A 136 -26.54 5.42 -10.78
CA ILE A 136 -26.19 5.90 -9.43
C ILE A 136 -24.80 6.58 -9.43
N PRO A 137 -24.51 7.50 -8.50
CA PRO A 137 -23.24 8.25 -8.52
C PRO A 137 -22.04 7.42 -8.03
N THR A 138 -20.85 7.78 -8.53
CA THR A 138 -19.56 7.34 -8.00
C THR A 138 -18.85 8.44 -7.21
N TYR A 139 -18.03 8.06 -6.24
CA TYR A 139 -17.13 8.94 -5.52
C TYR A 139 -15.70 8.37 -5.49
N ALA A 140 -14.77 9.10 -6.08
CA ALA A 140 -13.35 8.84 -5.95
C ALA A 140 -12.86 9.25 -4.55
N VAL A 141 -12.27 8.31 -3.81
CA VAL A 141 -11.73 8.52 -2.47
C VAL A 141 -10.21 8.40 -2.53
N GLN A 142 -9.52 9.43 -2.05
CA GLN A 142 -8.06 9.42 -2.02
C GLN A 142 -7.53 8.31 -1.09
N HIS A 143 -6.53 7.56 -1.56
CA HIS A 143 -6.01 6.34 -0.93
C HIS A 143 -5.63 6.50 0.55
N HIS A 144 -4.86 7.53 0.87
CA HIS A 144 -4.37 7.77 2.23
C HIS A 144 -5.47 8.31 3.16
N ARG A 145 -6.41 9.09 2.64
CA ARG A 145 -7.65 9.44 3.33
C ARG A 145 -8.46 8.19 3.65
N ALA A 146 -8.53 7.21 2.74
CA ALA A 146 -9.22 5.95 2.98
C ALA A 146 -8.54 5.13 4.09
N HIS A 147 -7.21 5.05 4.12
CA HIS A 147 -6.47 4.42 5.22
C HIS A 147 -6.80 5.02 6.59
N ILE A 148 -6.75 6.36 6.71
CA ILE A 148 -7.10 7.05 7.96
C ILE A 148 -8.59 6.86 8.28
N GLY A 149 -9.46 6.94 7.25
CA GLY A 149 -10.89 6.73 7.39
C GLY A 149 -11.28 5.34 7.89
N ALA A 150 -10.53 4.30 7.52
CA ALA A 150 -10.73 2.95 8.02
C ALA A 150 -10.47 2.86 9.53
N VAL A 151 -9.38 3.50 10.02
CA VAL A 151 -9.09 3.60 11.46
C VAL A 151 -10.17 4.40 12.19
N MET A 152 -10.61 5.51 11.60
CA MET A 152 -11.73 6.29 12.16
C MET A 152 -12.99 5.46 12.27
N ALA A 153 -13.33 4.67 11.25
CA ALA A 153 -14.51 3.80 11.25
C ALA A 153 -14.41 2.71 12.32
N GLU A 154 -13.27 2.01 12.42
CA GLU A 154 -13.04 0.97 13.43
C GLU A 154 -13.17 1.50 14.87
N HIS A 155 -12.71 2.72 15.12
CA HIS A 155 -12.75 3.37 16.44
C HIS A 155 -13.98 4.25 16.66
N GLY A 156 -14.92 4.31 15.71
CA GLY A 156 -16.13 5.13 15.81
C GLY A 156 -15.86 6.65 15.90
N ILE A 157 -14.74 7.12 15.35
CA ILE A 157 -14.35 8.53 15.36
C ILE A 157 -15.03 9.26 14.20
N THR A 158 -15.87 10.24 14.50
CA THR A 158 -16.61 11.03 13.51
C THR A 158 -16.14 12.49 13.42
N GLY A 159 -15.18 12.88 14.27
CA GLY A 159 -14.64 14.23 14.33
C GLY A 159 -13.48 14.48 13.36
N ARG A 160 -12.89 15.67 13.47
CA ARG A 160 -11.62 16.00 12.82
C ARG A 160 -10.49 15.20 13.46
N VAL A 161 -9.59 14.64 12.65
CA VAL A 161 -8.38 13.94 13.11
C VAL A 161 -7.15 14.40 12.34
N CYS A 162 -6.00 14.30 12.98
CA CYS A 162 -4.70 14.34 12.32
C CYS A 162 -4.22 12.89 12.19
N GLY A 163 -4.07 12.39 10.96
CA GLY A 163 -3.67 11.03 10.68
C GLY A 163 -2.38 10.99 9.88
N LEU A 164 -1.48 10.08 10.26
CA LEU A 164 -0.25 9.80 9.54
C LEU A 164 -0.44 8.52 8.71
N ALA A 165 -0.38 8.64 7.39
CA ALA A 165 -0.49 7.52 6.47
C ALA A 165 0.90 7.21 5.87
N LEU A 166 1.46 6.07 6.27
CA LEU A 166 2.75 5.56 5.80
C LEU A 166 2.52 4.30 4.96
N ASP A 167 2.79 4.40 3.66
CA ASP A 167 2.47 3.37 2.67
C ASP A 167 3.56 3.29 1.58
N GLY A 168 3.47 2.29 0.71
CA GLY A 168 4.31 2.12 -0.47
C GLY A 168 3.90 3.05 -1.62
N VAL A 169 2.61 3.12 -1.96
CA VAL A 169 2.13 4.02 -3.02
C VAL A 169 0.62 4.21 -2.96
N GLY A 170 0.18 5.45 -3.10
CA GLY A 170 -1.19 5.79 -3.48
C GLY A 170 -1.19 7.10 -4.27
N ILE A 171 -2.10 7.25 -5.23
CA ILE A 171 -2.14 8.47 -6.03
C ILE A 171 -2.57 9.67 -5.18
N GLY A 172 -1.83 10.76 -5.29
CA GLY A 172 -2.15 12.05 -4.70
C GLY A 172 -3.21 12.79 -5.50
N THR A 173 -3.83 13.78 -4.88
CA THR A 173 -4.74 14.71 -5.59
C THR A 173 -4.02 15.57 -6.63
N ASP A 174 -2.68 15.61 -6.60
CA ASP A 174 -1.81 16.25 -7.59
C ASP A 174 -1.25 15.26 -8.62
N GLY A 175 -1.78 14.03 -8.68
CA GLY A 175 -1.36 12.98 -9.61
C GLY A 175 0.01 12.34 -9.28
N LYS A 176 0.65 12.71 -8.17
CA LYS A 176 1.96 12.16 -7.76
C LYS A 176 1.81 10.93 -6.85
N ALA A 177 2.88 10.16 -6.73
CA ALA A 177 2.93 9.00 -5.85
C ALA A 177 3.13 9.42 -4.38
N TRP A 178 2.08 9.35 -3.57
CA TRP A 178 2.11 9.60 -2.13
C TRP A 178 2.38 8.30 -1.35
N GLY A 179 2.69 8.43 -0.06
CA GLY A 179 2.91 7.29 0.85
C GLY A 179 3.58 7.65 2.19
N GLY A 180 3.69 8.93 2.52
CA GLY A 180 4.33 9.41 3.74
C GLY A 180 3.71 10.73 4.14
N GLU A 181 2.41 10.70 4.42
CA GLU A 181 1.54 11.87 4.45
C GLU A 181 0.98 12.11 5.84
N LEU A 182 1.07 13.36 6.31
CA LEU A 182 0.30 13.84 7.45
C LEU A 182 -0.94 14.56 6.93
N LEU A 183 -2.11 13.98 7.16
CA LEU A 183 -3.38 14.51 6.70
C LEU A 183 -4.23 14.97 7.88
N GLU A 184 -4.82 16.15 7.75
CA GLU A 184 -5.95 16.54 8.57
C GLU A 184 -7.23 16.07 7.88
N VAL A 185 -7.89 15.06 8.44
CA VAL A 185 -9.09 14.45 7.87
C VAL A 185 -10.33 14.95 8.62
N THR A 186 -11.35 15.29 7.87
CA THR A 186 -12.68 15.67 8.37
C THR A 186 -13.74 14.74 7.76
N PRO A 187 -14.99 14.76 8.26
CA PRO A 187 -16.07 13.95 7.68
C PRO A 187 -16.29 14.19 6.18
N THR A 188 -16.03 15.41 5.70
CA THR A 188 -16.33 15.81 4.33
C THR A 188 -15.12 15.88 3.42
N GLY A 189 -13.90 15.85 3.96
CA GLY A 189 -12.69 16.01 3.15
C GLY A 189 -11.41 15.80 3.94
N PHE A 190 -10.32 16.34 3.41
CA PHE A 190 -9.04 16.33 4.09
C PHE A 190 -8.15 17.46 3.57
N THR A 191 -7.10 17.79 4.32
CA THR A 191 -6.03 18.70 3.89
C THR A 191 -4.69 18.03 4.15
N ARG A 192 -3.78 18.09 3.17
CA ARG A 192 -2.40 17.62 3.33
C ARG A 192 -1.63 18.65 4.16
N LYS A 193 -1.20 18.26 5.36
CA LYS A 193 -0.53 19.16 6.33
C LYS A 193 0.98 19.11 6.24
N ALA A 194 1.53 17.93 6.00
CA ALA A 194 2.96 17.69 5.84
C ALA A 194 3.17 16.39 5.05
N HIS A 195 4.39 16.18 4.57
CA HIS A 195 4.79 14.97 3.87
C HIS A 195 6.28 14.72 3.99
N LEU A 196 6.73 13.52 3.62
CA LEU A 196 8.16 13.24 3.46
C LEU A 196 8.77 14.06 2.33
N MET A 197 10.06 14.42 2.44
CA MET A 197 10.79 15.01 1.33
C MET A 197 10.70 14.10 0.11
N ALA A 198 10.28 14.65 -1.04
CA ALA A 198 10.04 13.84 -2.22
C ALA A 198 11.35 13.38 -2.87
N LEU A 199 11.51 12.07 -3.03
CA LEU A 199 12.60 11.43 -3.75
C LEU A 199 12.23 11.22 -5.23
N ALA A 200 13.24 11.08 -6.08
CA ALA A 200 13.03 10.60 -7.45
C ALA A 200 12.58 9.13 -7.41
N LEU A 201 11.65 8.76 -8.29
CA LEU A 201 11.12 7.41 -8.47
C LEU A 201 11.54 6.86 -9.84
N PRO A 202 12.81 6.47 -10.01
CA PRO A 202 13.37 6.06 -11.30
C PRO A 202 12.77 4.74 -11.80
N GLY A 203 12.07 4.81 -12.93
CA GLY A 203 11.41 3.67 -13.55
C GLY A 203 10.04 3.32 -12.95
N TRP A 204 9.44 4.22 -12.18
CA TRP A 204 8.09 4.07 -11.61
C TRP A 204 7.94 2.74 -10.85
N ASP A 205 7.07 1.83 -11.32
CA ASP A 205 6.83 0.52 -10.71
C ASP A 205 8.09 -0.34 -10.58
N LYS A 206 9.09 -0.15 -11.48
CA LYS A 206 10.36 -0.88 -11.37
C LYS A 206 11.09 -0.54 -10.08
N ALA A 207 11.01 0.69 -9.58
CA ALA A 207 11.67 1.08 -8.34
C ALA A 207 11.14 0.30 -7.11
N ALA A 208 9.88 -0.12 -7.15
CA ALA A 208 9.30 -0.98 -6.11
C ALA A 208 9.75 -2.44 -6.22
N ARG A 209 10.25 -2.92 -7.37
CA ARG A 209 10.80 -4.29 -7.53
C ARG A 209 12.32 -4.32 -7.43
N GLU A 210 12.95 -3.20 -7.73
CA GLU A 210 14.39 -3.01 -7.74
C GLU A 210 14.75 -1.90 -6.73
N PRO A 211 14.67 -2.15 -5.40
CA PRO A 211 15.03 -1.20 -4.35
C PRO A 211 16.39 -0.49 -4.54
N TRP A 212 17.36 -1.13 -5.21
CA TRP A 212 18.64 -0.50 -5.56
C TRP A 212 18.46 0.81 -6.35
N ARG A 213 17.38 0.95 -7.12
CA ARG A 213 17.05 2.18 -7.84
C ARG A 213 16.69 3.32 -6.88
N MET A 214 15.98 3.02 -5.79
CA MET A 214 15.67 4.01 -4.75
C MET A 214 16.92 4.40 -3.96
N ALA A 215 17.81 3.44 -3.68
CA ALA A 215 19.13 3.74 -3.12
C ALA A 215 19.95 4.67 -4.04
N GLY A 216 19.93 4.41 -5.35
CA GLY A 216 20.56 5.30 -6.32
C GLY A 216 19.94 6.71 -6.38
N ALA A 217 18.62 6.82 -6.26
CA ALA A 217 17.94 8.12 -6.16
C ALA A 217 18.39 8.91 -4.92
N VAL A 218 18.56 8.22 -3.78
CA VAL A 218 19.11 8.81 -2.55
C VAL A 218 20.56 9.25 -2.74
N LEU A 219 21.43 8.39 -3.32
CA LEU A 219 22.82 8.74 -3.60
C LEU A 219 22.92 9.98 -4.49
N ALA A 220 22.15 10.04 -5.58
CA ALA A 220 22.12 11.21 -6.46
C ALA A 220 21.63 12.46 -5.72
N ARG A 221 20.60 12.35 -4.87
CA ARG A 221 20.08 13.46 -4.07
C ARG A 221 21.10 14.00 -3.05
N LEU A 222 22.00 13.14 -2.56
CA LEU A 222 23.12 13.49 -1.68
C LEU A 222 24.37 13.97 -2.44
N GLY A 223 24.31 14.10 -3.78
CA GLY A 223 25.47 14.50 -4.60
C GLY A 223 26.50 13.38 -4.81
N ARG A 224 26.11 12.12 -4.57
CA ARG A 224 26.96 10.92 -4.58
C ARG A 224 26.59 9.97 -5.73
N ALA A 225 26.07 10.51 -6.84
CA ALA A 225 25.61 9.71 -7.97
C ALA A 225 26.67 8.73 -8.50
N GLY A 226 27.94 9.16 -8.55
CA GLY A 226 29.05 8.32 -9.02
C GLY A 226 29.28 7.01 -8.24
N GLU A 227 28.73 6.89 -7.02
CA GLU A 227 28.79 5.64 -6.24
C GLU A 227 27.76 4.58 -6.67
N ILE A 228 26.79 4.93 -7.55
CA ILE A 228 25.74 4.01 -7.98
C ILE A 228 26.34 2.77 -8.66
N THR A 229 27.26 2.98 -9.60
CA THR A 229 27.90 1.88 -10.35
C THR A 229 28.82 1.06 -9.46
N GLU A 230 29.51 1.69 -8.50
CA GLU A 230 30.35 0.98 -7.53
C GLU A 230 29.52 0.05 -6.64
N ARG A 231 28.38 0.53 -6.13
CA ARG A 231 27.56 -0.20 -5.15
C ARG A 231 26.61 -1.22 -5.79
N PHE A 232 26.17 -0.98 -7.02
CA PHE A 232 25.13 -1.75 -7.69
C PHE A 232 25.52 -2.17 -9.11
N GLY A 233 26.82 -2.23 -9.43
CA GLY A 233 27.30 -2.57 -10.78
C GLY A 233 26.95 -3.99 -11.25
N ASP A 234 26.55 -4.87 -10.34
CA ASP A 234 25.98 -6.19 -10.63
C ASP A 234 24.54 -6.11 -11.16
N GLN A 235 23.87 -4.97 -10.98
CA GLN A 235 22.53 -4.72 -11.50
C GLN A 235 22.60 -4.19 -12.93
N PHE A 236 21.93 -4.87 -13.86
CA PHE A 236 21.97 -4.59 -15.30
C PHE A 236 21.74 -3.11 -15.66
N GLY A 237 20.89 -2.40 -14.89
CA GLY A 237 20.54 -1.01 -15.15
C GLY A 237 21.42 0.05 -14.47
N ALA A 238 22.35 -0.31 -13.60
CA ALA A 238 23.05 0.65 -12.76
C ALA A 238 23.86 1.72 -13.53
N PRO A 239 24.60 1.40 -14.60
CA PRO A 239 25.34 2.40 -15.37
C PRO A 239 24.46 3.44 -16.07
N MET A 240 23.17 3.15 -16.26
CA MET A 240 22.21 4.06 -16.89
C MET A 240 21.34 4.82 -15.89
N LEU A 241 21.41 4.49 -14.59
CA LEU A 241 20.47 5.02 -13.61
C LEU A 241 20.59 6.55 -13.47
N GLU A 242 21.80 7.11 -13.52
CA GLU A 242 22.00 8.57 -13.48
C GLU A 242 21.25 9.28 -14.60
N LYS A 243 21.37 8.79 -15.85
CA LYS A 243 20.63 9.32 -17.00
C LYS A 243 19.12 9.16 -16.86
N ILE A 244 18.67 8.08 -16.21
CA ILE A 244 17.24 7.87 -15.92
C ILE A 244 16.76 8.92 -14.90
N LEU A 245 17.55 9.18 -13.86
CA LEU A 245 17.24 10.17 -12.81
C LEU A 245 17.16 11.60 -13.36
N GLU A 246 18.00 11.94 -14.33
CA GLU A 246 17.99 13.23 -15.03
C GLU A 246 16.76 13.43 -15.93
N ASN A 247 16.03 12.36 -16.28
CA ASN A 247 14.86 12.42 -17.16
C ASN A 247 13.55 12.39 -16.34
N PRO A 248 12.81 13.51 -16.23
CA PRO A 248 11.58 13.58 -15.43
C PRO A 248 10.46 12.68 -15.92
N ARG A 249 10.48 12.25 -17.20
CA ARG A 249 9.48 11.31 -17.74
C ARG A 249 9.72 9.89 -17.24
N LEU A 250 10.97 9.54 -16.96
CA LEU A 250 11.37 8.23 -16.45
C LEU A 250 11.54 8.23 -14.93
N SER A 251 11.63 9.40 -14.31
CA SER A 251 11.83 9.58 -12.87
C SER A 251 10.84 10.58 -12.30
N GLY A 252 9.65 10.07 -11.98
CA GLY A 252 8.66 10.82 -11.22
C GLY A 252 9.14 11.19 -9.82
N ARG A 253 8.28 11.83 -9.03
CA ARG A 253 8.56 12.10 -7.62
C ARG A 253 7.60 11.33 -6.72
N THR A 254 8.14 10.85 -5.61
CA THR A 254 7.36 10.14 -4.59
C THR A 254 7.68 10.65 -3.20
N THR A 255 6.65 10.70 -2.35
CA THR A 255 6.75 10.98 -0.92
C THR A 255 6.53 9.72 -0.09
N ALA A 256 6.65 8.54 -0.70
CA ALA A 256 6.28 7.29 -0.05
C ALA A 256 7.31 6.77 0.96
N MET A 257 6.85 6.43 2.16
CA MET A 257 7.68 5.84 3.20
C MET A 257 8.22 4.47 2.78
N GLY A 258 7.41 3.66 2.09
CA GLY A 258 7.88 2.37 1.56
C GLY A 258 9.09 2.50 0.64
N ARG A 259 9.20 3.61 -0.11
CA ARG A 259 10.35 3.89 -0.99
C ARG A 259 11.60 4.33 -0.21
N TYR A 260 11.43 4.99 0.94
CA TYR A 260 12.52 5.23 1.87
C TYR A 260 13.03 3.92 2.50
N PHE A 261 12.12 2.99 2.86
CA PHE A 261 12.50 1.65 3.34
C PHE A 261 13.23 0.84 2.27
N ASP A 262 12.76 0.87 1.02
CA ASP A 262 13.44 0.24 -0.11
C ASP A 262 14.88 0.79 -0.27
N ALA A 263 15.04 2.13 -0.25
CA ALA A 263 16.35 2.76 -0.34
C ALA A 263 17.28 2.32 0.80
N ALA A 264 16.81 2.39 2.05
CA ALA A 264 17.59 1.99 3.23
C ALA A 264 18.02 0.52 3.16
N SER A 265 17.08 -0.37 2.82
CA SER A 265 17.32 -1.81 2.70
C SER A 265 18.37 -2.13 1.62
N ALA A 266 18.32 -1.46 0.48
CA ALA A 266 19.29 -1.64 -0.59
C ALA A 266 20.66 -1.03 -0.26
N LEU A 267 20.71 0.14 0.39
CA LEU A 267 21.95 0.77 0.85
C LEU A 267 22.70 -0.13 1.85
N LEU A 268 21.97 -0.74 2.78
CA LEU A 268 22.51 -1.70 3.74
C LEU A 268 22.80 -3.09 3.14
N GLY A 269 22.48 -3.33 1.86
CA GLY A 269 22.72 -4.59 1.19
C GLY A 269 21.78 -5.74 1.58
N LEU A 270 20.66 -5.44 2.23
CA LEU A 270 19.68 -6.43 2.69
C LEU A 270 18.79 -6.95 1.54
N CYS A 271 18.40 -6.06 0.64
CA CYS A 271 17.50 -6.38 -0.45
C CYS A 271 17.65 -5.39 -1.62
N PRO A 272 18.57 -5.63 -2.58
CA PRO A 272 18.69 -4.80 -3.76
C PRO A 272 17.55 -5.02 -4.77
N VAL A 273 16.99 -6.23 -4.82
CA VAL A 273 15.88 -6.65 -5.68
C VAL A 273 14.87 -7.46 -4.85
N GLN A 274 13.58 -7.23 -5.08
CA GLN A 274 12.48 -7.97 -4.44
C GLN A 274 11.48 -8.50 -5.46
N HIS A 275 11.02 -9.73 -5.22
CA HIS A 275 9.98 -10.39 -6.03
C HIS A 275 8.58 -10.18 -5.44
N ASP A 276 8.49 -10.22 -4.11
CA ASP A 276 7.26 -9.99 -3.36
C ASP A 276 7.24 -8.58 -2.77
N GLU A 277 6.03 -8.01 -2.70
CA GLU A 277 5.82 -6.66 -2.21
C GLU A 277 6.31 -6.49 -0.76
N ALA A 278 7.00 -5.38 -0.50
CA ALA A 278 7.50 -4.99 0.82
C ALA A 278 8.56 -5.91 1.44
N THR A 279 9.14 -6.87 0.70
CA THR A 279 10.22 -7.75 1.18
C THR A 279 11.40 -6.96 1.75
N ALA A 280 11.81 -5.88 1.07
CA ALA A 280 12.92 -5.03 1.48
C ALA A 280 12.64 -4.32 2.81
N ALA A 281 11.41 -3.84 3.00
CA ALA A 281 10.96 -3.23 4.25
C ALA A 281 10.90 -4.24 5.40
N MET A 282 10.35 -5.44 5.14
CA MET A 282 10.28 -6.53 6.14
C MET A 282 11.68 -7.02 6.54
N ARG A 283 12.62 -7.15 5.59
CA ARG A 283 14.01 -7.51 5.90
C ARG A 283 14.71 -6.45 6.74
N LEU A 284 14.45 -5.18 6.46
CA LEU A 284 14.99 -4.08 7.26
C LEU A 284 14.41 -4.09 8.68
N GLU A 285 13.11 -4.31 8.82
CA GLU A 285 12.45 -4.48 10.13
C GLU A 285 13.09 -5.64 10.91
N ALA A 286 13.22 -6.82 10.27
CA ALA A 286 13.80 -8.01 10.90
C ALA A 286 15.27 -7.81 11.33
N ALA A 287 16.06 -7.07 10.54
CA ALA A 287 17.45 -6.75 10.89
C ALA A 287 17.55 -5.81 12.10
N ALA A 288 16.54 -4.95 12.30
CA ALA A 288 16.45 -4.02 13.42
C ALA A 288 15.77 -4.61 14.67
N GLU A 289 15.01 -5.70 14.52
CA GLU A 289 14.24 -6.30 15.60
C GLU A 289 15.14 -6.75 16.78
N GLY A 290 14.69 -6.47 18.00
CA GLY A 290 15.45 -6.79 19.23
C GLY A 290 16.68 -5.90 19.49
N ARG A 291 17.04 -4.98 18.58
CA ARG A 291 18.14 -4.04 18.79
C ARG A 291 17.63 -2.77 19.49
N THR A 292 18.38 -2.30 20.48
CA THR A 292 18.15 -0.99 21.08
C THR A 292 18.98 0.05 20.35
N ALA A 293 18.34 1.13 19.91
CA ALA A 293 19.05 2.23 19.31
C ALA A 293 19.97 2.87 20.37
N GLY A 294 21.26 3.01 20.04
CA GLY A 294 22.15 3.86 20.80
C GLY A 294 21.72 5.33 20.73
N ARG A 295 22.41 6.21 21.45
CA ARG A 295 22.17 7.66 21.36
C ARG A 295 22.64 8.17 20.01
N LEU A 296 21.72 8.32 19.07
CA LEU A 296 21.97 8.90 17.75
C LEU A 296 21.68 10.41 17.76
N PRO A 297 22.39 11.21 16.93
CA PRO A 297 21.99 12.59 16.68
C PRO A 297 20.62 12.65 16.00
N ALA A 298 20.06 13.84 15.87
CA ALA A 298 18.85 14.04 15.06
C ALA A 298 19.17 13.73 13.59
N LEU A 299 18.73 12.56 13.12
CA LEU A 299 18.90 12.10 11.73
C LEU A 299 17.74 12.54 10.82
N HIS A 300 17.10 13.65 11.15
CA HIS A 300 16.01 14.23 10.37
C HIS A 300 15.99 15.75 10.51
N ARG A 301 15.34 16.42 9.56
CA ARG A 301 15.01 17.85 9.61
C ARG A 301 13.53 18.04 9.28
N ILE A 302 12.93 19.07 9.84
CA ILE A 302 11.59 19.51 9.44
C ILE A 302 11.76 20.88 8.78
N GLU A 303 11.42 20.97 7.51
CA GLU A 303 11.48 22.21 6.74
C GLU A 303 10.37 23.19 7.22
N PRO A 304 10.50 24.51 6.99
CA PRO A 304 9.51 25.50 7.44
C PRO A 304 8.08 25.25 6.93
N ASP A 305 7.93 24.54 5.80
CA ASP A 305 6.64 24.16 5.22
C ASP A 305 6.06 22.85 5.82
N GLY A 306 6.74 22.25 6.79
CA GLY A 306 6.35 21.00 7.44
C GLY A 306 6.90 19.74 6.77
N THR A 307 7.67 19.85 5.67
CA THR A 307 8.27 18.68 5.01
C THR A 307 9.27 17.97 5.94
N LEU A 308 9.10 16.67 6.13
CA LEU A 308 10.04 15.84 6.89
C LEU A 308 11.16 15.34 5.97
N ASP A 309 12.37 15.84 6.20
CA ASP A 309 13.58 15.44 5.50
C ASP A 309 14.31 14.34 6.28
N LEU A 310 14.40 13.15 5.67
CA LEU A 310 15.13 11.99 6.18
C LEU A 310 16.48 11.77 5.46
N LEU A 311 16.94 12.71 4.64
CA LEU A 311 18.26 12.61 4.01
C LEU A 311 19.42 12.50 5.01
N PRO A 312 19.42 13.15 6.19
CA PRO A 312 20.50 12.93 7.17
C PRO A 312 20.57 11.47 7.66
N LEU A 313 19.42 10.81 7.85
CA LEU A 313 19.36 9.37 8.13
C LEU A 313 19.94 8.56 6.97
N MET A 314 19.53 8.87 5.74
CA MET A 314 20.02 8.16 4.56
C MET A 314 21.52 8.33 4.33
N GLU A 315 22.05 9.52 4.59
CA GLU A 315 23.49 9.80 4.52
C GLU A 315 24.28 8.96 5.53
N MET A 316 23.77 8.84 6.76
CA MET A 316 24.34 7.93 7.75
C MET A 316 24.34 6.48 7.26
N LEU A 317 23.22 6.00 6.70
CA LEU A 317 23.12 4.62 6.17
C LEU A 317 24.08 4.38 4.99
N CYS A 318 24.34 5.37 4.14
CA CYS A 318 25.34 5.25 3.07
C CYS A 318 26.77 5.06 3.61
N SER A 319 27.06 5.50 4.84
CA SER A 319 28.38 5.36 5.47
C SER A 319 28.62 3.97 6.08
N VAL A 320 27.57 3.18 6.32
CA VAL A 320 27.68 1.81 6.82
C VAL A 320 28.19 0.91 5.71
N ARG A 321 29.37 0.30 5.88
CA ARG A 321 29.93 -0.61 4.87
C ARG A 321 29.18 -1.94 4.90
N ARG A 322 28.95 -2.54 3.72
CA ARG A 322 28.21 -3.82 3.55
C ARG A 322 28.74 -4.97 4.40
N THR A 323 30.02 -4.97 4.77
CA THR A 323 30.64 -5.99 5.64
C THR A 323 30.15 -5.93 7.09
N ASP A 324 29.65 -4.78 7.54
CA ASP A 324 29.27 -4.57 8.94
C ASP A 324 27.77 -4.84 9.19
N ALA A 325 26.97 -4.95 8.12
CA ALA A 325 25.51 -5.15 8.19
C ALA A 325 25.10 -6.64 8.25
N GLN A 326 26.02 -7.57 8.00
CA GLN A 326 25.79 -9.02 8.07
C GLN A 326 26.28 -9.66 9.39
N ALA A 327 26.80 -8.85 10.32
CA ALA A 327 27.22 -9.26 11.67
C ALA A 327 26.21 -8.79 12.74
#